data_AF-A0A413VN09-F1
#
_entry.id   AF-A0A413VN09-F1
#
_cell.length_a   1.000
_cell.length_b   1.000
_cell.length_c   1.000
_cell.angle_alpha   90.00
_cell.angle_beta   90.00
_cell.angle_gamma   90.00
#
_symmetry.space_group_name_H-M   'P 1'
#
loop_
_entity.id
_entity.type
_entity.pdbx_description
1 polymer ?
#
loop_
_entity_poly.entity_id
_entity_poly.type
_entity_poly.pdbx_seq_one_letter_code
_entity_poly.pdbx_strand_id
1 'polypeptide(L)'
;MLLFITCGCNTKKHVSNLKIYEDIYTCQGSQDILGKSLNFYRTQLDYLNNFKHVPEKDTVYILEMYGVQGNMLVTIWNKHNTFSYTNEKGDFESKNQPLFTEYMMKLVSEWNIYEIKKEEEMNSNILPSELIYATKIVFTKGKYHIDCIHFKDFFNLKRDQENN
;
A
#
# COMPACT_ATOMS: atom_id res chain seq x y z
N MET A 1 -28.16 8.90 -35.58
CA MET A 1 -27.51 9.28 -34.31
C MET A 1 -26.76 8.06 -33.79
N LEU A 2 -25.44 7.98 -34.02
CA LEU A 2 -24.60 6.84 -33.63
C LEU A 2 -24.20 6.99 -32.16
N LEU A 3 -24.76 6.14 -31.30
CA LEU A 3 -24.30 5.96 -29.92
C LEU A 3 -23.01 5.12 -29.94
N PHE A 4 -21.87 5.78 -29.78
CA PHE A 4 -20.61 5.11 -29.47
C PHE A 4 -20.62 4.69 -28.00
N ILE A 5 -20.89 3.41 -27.75
CA ILE A 5 -20.74 2.79 -26.43
C ILE A 5 -19.25 2.47 -26.24
N THR A 6 -18.51 3.35 -25.57
CA THR A 6 -17.11 3.16 -25.19
C THR A 6 -16.99 2.33 -23.89
N CYS A 7 -17.46 1.07 -23.89
CA CYS A 7 -17.40 0.18 -22.71
C CYS A 7 -16.10 -0.67 -22.60
N GLY A 8 -15.04 -0.34 -23.34
CA GLY A 8 -13.89 -1.25 -23.51
C GLY A 8 -12.65 -1.03 -22.63
N CYS A 9 -12.45 0.15 -22.05
CA CYS A 9 -11.19 0.48 -21.36
C CYS A 9 -11.20 0.16 -19.86
N ASN A 10 -12.32 0.40 -19.16
CA ASN A 10 -12.37 0.23 -17.71
C ASN A 10 -12.32 -1.24 -17.26
N THR A 11 -12.96 -2.13 -18.02
CA THR A 11 -13.01 -3.58 -17.74
C THR A 11 -11.64 -4.24 -17.87
N LYS A 12 -10.85 -3.89 -18.90
CA LYS A 12 -9.48 -4.41 -19.08
C LYS A 12 -8.53 -3.95 -17.97
N LYS A 13 -8.66 -2.71 -17.52
CA LYS A 13 -7.85 -2.15 -16.42
C LYS A 13 -8.17 -2.84 -15.08
N HIS A 14 -9.46 -3.02 -14.78
CA HIS A 14 -9.90 -3.74 -13.57
C HIS A 14 -9.37 -5.19 -13.52
N VAL A 15 -9.49 -5.95 -14.62
CA VAL A 15 -8.94 -7.32 -14.70
C VAL A 15 -7.42 -7.34 -14.51
N SER A 16 -6.70 -6.33 -15.03
CA SER A 16 -5.26 -6.19 -14.81
C SER A 16 -4.91 -5.93 -13.34
N ASN A 17 -5.69 -5.12 -12.64
CA ASN A 17 -5.46 -4.82 -11.22
C ASN A 17 -5.70 -6.04 -10.33
N LEU A 18 -6.75 -6.82 -10.60
CA LEU A 18 -7.01 -8.07 -9.86
C LEU A 18 -5.79 -9.00 -9.88
N LYS A 19 -5.14 -9.14 -11.04
CA LYS A 19 -3.91 -9.93 -11.14
C LYS A 19 -2.77 -9.33 -10.30
N ILE A 20 -2.60 -8.01 -10.32
CA ILE A 20 -1.59 -7.35 -9.50
C ILE A 20 -1.85 -7.61 -8.02
N TYR A 21 -3.10 -7.54 -7.54
CA TYR A 21 -3.42 -7.80 -6.13
C TYR A 21 -3.11 -9.24 -5.70
N GLU A 22 -3.37 -10.22 -6.56
CA GLU A 22 -2.99 -11.62 -6.32
C GLU A 22 -1.46 -11.80 -6.24
N ASP A 23 -0.72 -11.13 -7.12
CA ASP A 23 0.75 -11.16 -7.10
C ASP A 23 1.30 -10.46 -5.84
N ILE A 24 0.68 -9.37 -5.37
CA ILE A 24 1.02 -8.73 -4.07
C ILE A 24 0.74 -9.69 -2.91
N TYR A 25 -0.44 -10.31 -2.87
CA TYR A 25 -0.81 -11.26 -1.83
C TYR A 25 0.18 -12.43 -1.74
N THR A 26 0.57 -12.98 -2.89
CA THR A 26 1.59 -14.03 -2.97
C THR A 26 2.96 -13.53 -2.50
N CYS A 27 3.37 -12.35 -2.95
CA CYS A 27 4.67 -11.75 -2.64
C CYS A 27 4.84 -11.40 -1.15
N GLN A 28 3.79 -10.95 -0.49
CA GLN A 28 3.81 -10.67 0.95
C GLN A 28 3.90 -11.93 1.82
N GLY A 29 3.66 -13.12 1.25
CA GLY A 29 3.84 -14.41 1.92
C GLY A 29 2.85 -14.68 3.08
N SER A 30 1.86 -13.81 3.30
CA SER A 30 0.93 -13.92 4.42
C SER A 30 -0.31 -14.73 4.02
N GLN A 31 -0.27 -16.05 4.21
CA GLN A 31 -1.46 -16.90 4.01
C GLN A 31 -2.37 -16.98 5.24
N ASP A 32 -2.03 -16.24 6.29
CA ASP A 32 -2.81 -16.12 7.50
C ASP A 32 -4.07 -15.24 7.30
N ILE A 33 -4.82 -15.03 8.37
CA ILE A 33 -6.05 -14.22 8.34
C ILE A 33 -5.73 -12.79 7.93
N LEU A 34 -4.59 -12.23 8.33
CA LEU A 34 -4.19 -10.85 8.03
C LEU A 34 -4.00 -10.66 6.53
N GLY A 35 -3.23 -11.54 5.88
CA GLY A 35 -2.99 -11.42 4.44
C GLY A 35 -4.26 -11.62 3.61
N LYS A 36 -5.16 -12.54 4.03
CA LYS A 36 -6.46 -12.72 3.38
C LYS A 36 -7.35 -11.48 3.51
N SER A 37 -7.40 -10.87 4.70
CA SER A 37 -8.14 -9.63 4.92
C SER A 37 -7.60 -8.50 4.05
N LEU A 38 -6.27 -8.32 4.01
CA LEU A 38 -5.65 -7.31 3.16
C LEU A 38 -6.03 -7.54 1.69
N ASN A 39 -5.85 -8.75 1.14
CA ASN A 39 -6.18 -9.04 -0.26
C ASN A 39 -7.66 -8.79 -0.60
N PHE A 40 -8.57 -9.15 0.31
CA PHE A 40 -9.99 -8.85 0.18
C PHE A 40 -10.22 -7.34 0.03
N TYR A 41 -9.61 -6.51 0.87
CA TYR A 41 -9.77 -5.06 0.79
C TYR A 41 -9.10 -4.43 -0.42
N ARG A 42 -7.96 -4.95 -0.90
CA ARG A 42 -7.37 -4.49 -2.19
C ARG A 42 -8.38 -4.63 -3.32
N THR A 43 -9.03 -5.79 -3.36
CA THR A 43 -10.03 -6.12 -4.38
C THR A 43 -11.29 -5.28 -4.23
N GLN A 44 -11.77 -5.07 -3.00
CA GLN A 44 -12.96 -4.26 -2.76
C GLN A 44 -12.75 -2.77 -3.05
N LEU A 45 -11.63 -2.20 -2.61
CA LEU A 45 -11.34 -0.77 -2.77
C LEU A 45 -10.80 -0.43 -4.17
N ASP A 46 -10.23 -1.43 -4.85
CA ASP A 46 -9.51 -1.31 -6.13
C ASP A 46 -8.65 -0.03 -6.18
N TYR A 47 -7.86 0.19 -5.13
CA TYR A 47 -7.14 1.45 -4.95
C TYR A 47 -6.10 1.70 -6.06
N LEU A 48 -5.57 0.69 -6.77
CA LEU A 48 -4.73 0.89 -7.97
C LEU A 48 -5.50 1.48 -9.15
N ASN A 49 -6.80 1.23 -9.25
CA ASN A 49 -7.61 1.85 -10.30
C ASN A 49 -7.83 3.34 -10.00
N ASN A 50 -8.10 3.65 -8.72
CA ASN A 50 -8.28 5.00 -8.21
C ASN A 50 -6.96 5.80 -8.19
N PHE A 51 -5.86 5.11 -7.90
CA PHE A 51 -4.50 5.64 -7.92
C PHE A 51 -4.02 5.77 -9.36
N LYS A 52 -4.21 6.97 -9.94
CA LYS A 52 -3.77 7.32 -11.30
C LYS A 52 -2.24 7.22 -11.40
N HIS A 53 -1.72 6.05 -11.73
CA HIS A 53 -0.32 5.79 -12.05
C HIS A 53 -0.09 5.80 -13.56
N VAL A 54 1.17 5.94 -13.99
CA VAL A 54 1.55 5.91 -15.42
C VAL A 54 2.13 4.54 -15.78
N PRO A 55 1.38 3.65 -16.46
CA PRO A 55 1.82 2.25 -16.68
C PRO A 55 3.10 2.09 -17.51
N GLU A 56 3.55 3.15 -18.18
CA GLU A 56 4.72 3.11 -19.07
C GLU A 56 6.05 3.23 -18.32
N LYS A 57 6.08 3.99 -17.21
CA LYS A 57 7.28 4.26 -16.42
C LYS A 57 6.92 4.89 -15.07
N ASP A 58 6.50 4.06 -14.13
CA ASP A 58 6.16 4.51 -12.79
C ASP A 58 6.62 3.49 -11.74
N THR A 59 6.85 3.97 -10.52
CA THR A 59 7.09 3.11 -9.37
C THR A 59 6.08 3.50 -8.31
N VAL A 60 5.25 2.54 -7.95
CA VAL A 60 4.20 2.68 -6.96
C VAL A 60 4.64 1.95 -5.71
N TYR A 61 4.49 2.61 -4.58
CA TYR A 61 4.76 2.06 -3.26
C TYR A 61 3.44 1.96 -2.50
N ILE A 62 3.31 0.92 -1.70
CA ILE A 62 2.13 0.69 -0.87
C ILE A 62 2.62 0.26 0.52
N LEU A 63 2.09 0.91 1.54
CA LEU A 63 2.16 0.46 2.93
C LEU A 63 0.77 0.04 3.37
N GLU A 64 0.70 -1.14 3.98
CA GLU A 64 -0.54 -1.75 4.43
C GLU A 64 -0.37 -2.32 5.83
N MET A 65 -1.36 -2.06 6.68
CA MET A 65 -1.43 -2.60 8.03
C MET A 65 -2.86 -3.05 8.29
N TYR A 66 -3.02 -4.21 8.94
CA TYR A 66 -4.30 -4.66 9.46
C TYR A 66 -4.16 -4.89 10.95
N GLY A 67 -4.67 -3.96 11.73
CA GLY A 67 -4.54 -3.94 13.18
C GLY A 67 -5.42 -4.98 13.87
N VAL A 68 -5.07 -5.32 15.12
CA VAL A 68 -5.80 -6.31 15.92
C VAL A 68 -7.27 -5.94 16.17
N GLN A 69 -7.60 -4.65 16.10
CA GLN A 69 -8.96 -4.14 16.27
C GLN A 69 -9.79 -4.19 14.97
N GLY A 70 -9.20 -4.71 13.87
CA GLY A 70 -9.84 -4.76 12.55
C GLY A 70 -9.72 -3.44 11.76
N ASN A 71 -8.91 -2.50 12.24
CA ASN A 71 -8.59 -1.28 11.52
C ASN A 71 -7.56 -1.59 10.41
N MET A 72 -7.83 -1.12 9.21
CA MET A 72 -6.96 -1.22 8.05
C MET A 72 -6.39 0.16 7.76
N LEU A 73 -5.08 0.26 7.58
CA LEU A 73 -4.43 1.46 7.05
C LEU A 73 -3.76 1.09 5.73
N VAL A 74 -4.03 1.88 4.70
CA VAL A 74 -3.35 1.78 3.41
C VAL A 74 -2.86 3.16 3.03
N THR A 75 -1.59 3.29 2.67
CA THR A 75 -1.08 4.47 1.95
C THR A 75 -0.41 3.97 0.68
N ILE A 76 -0.89 4.45 -0.46
CA ILE A 76 -0.34 4.19 -1.79
C ILE A 76 0.21 5.49 -2.35
N TRP A 77 1.43 5.45 -2.87
CA TRP A 77 2.07 6.65 -3.42
C TRP A 77 3.04 6.35 -4.55
N ASN A 78 3.37 7.41 -5.29
CA ASN A 78 4.43 7.47 -6.27
C ASN A 78 5.08 8.86 -6.16
N LYS A 79 5.92 9.24 -7.12
CA LYS A 79 6.58 10.56 -7.12
C LYS A 79 5.64 11.77 -7.26
N HIS A 80 4.36 11.55 -7.62
CA HIS A 80 3.42 12.62 -7.97
C HIS A 80 2.21 12.70 -7.05
N ASN A 81 1.76 11.55 -6.55
CA ASN A 81 0.49 11.41 -5.85
C ASN A 81 0.68 10.51 -4.62
N THR A 82 -0.08 10.83 -3.57
CA THR A 82 -0.26 9.98 -2.40
C THR A 82 -1.76 9.89 -2.12
N PHE A 83 -2.25 8.69 -1.87
CA PHE A 83 -3.63 8.43 -1.47
C PHE A 83 -3.66 7.41 -0.35
N SER A 84 -4.57 7.59 0.59
CA SER A 84 -4.68 6.67 1.72
C SER A 84 -6.12 6.22 1.93
N TYR A 85 -6.28 5.05 2.53
CA TYR A 85 -7.57 4.47 2.89
C TYR A 85 -7.53 3.96 4.33
N THR A 86 -8.61 4.18 5.06
CA THR A 86 -8.77 3.66 6.43
C THR A 86 -10.23 3.34 6.72
N ASN A 87 -10.48 2.44 7.66
CA ASN A 87 -11.80 2.16 8.24
C ASN A 87 -11.84 2.44 9.76
N GLU A 88 -10.94 3.28 10.28
CA GLU A 88 -10.89 3.62 11.72
C GLU A 88 -12.23 4.11 12.29
N LYS A 89 -13.10 4.70 11.45
CA LYS A 89 -14.43 5.20 11.85
C LYS A 89 -15.57 4.22 11.54
N GLY A 90 -15.25 2.97 11.22
CA GLY A 90 -16.20 1.92 10.85
C GLY A 90 -16.33 1.73 9.33
N ASP A 91 -16.59 2.81 8.60
CA ASP A 91 -16.68 2.78 7.14
C ASP A 91 -15.34 3.12 6.47
N PHE A 92 -15.11 2.56 5.27
CA PHE A 92 -13.94 2.92 4.47
C PHE A 92 -14.01 4.37 4.00
N GLU A 93 -12.99 5.14 4.38
CA GLU A 93 -12.79 6.50 3.94
C GLU A 93 -11.46 6.65 3.22
N SER A 94 -11.47 7.46 2.15
CA SER A 94 -10.24 7.92 1.51
C SER A 94 -9.72 9.17 2.23
N LYS A 95 -8.39 9.28 2.34
CA LYS A 95 -7.69 10.43 2.89
C LYS A 95 -6.70 10.97 1.86
N ASN A 96 -6.58 12.29 1.82
CA ASN A 96 -5.58 13.00 1.01
C ASN A 96 -4.25 13.20 1.75
N GLN A 97 -4.08 12.57 2.92
CA GLN A 97 -2.86 12.63 3.73
C GLN A 97 -2.34 11.21 4.00
N PRO A 98 -1.03 11.03 4.16
CA PRO A 98 -0.45 9.75 4.58
C PRO A 98 -1.03 9.25 5.90
N LEU A 99 -1.06 7.92 6.07
CA LEU A 99 -1.42 7.27 7.34
C LEU A 99 -0.19 6.68 8.06
N PHE A 100 0.97 6.75 7.43
CA PHE A 100 2.26 6.32 7.99
C PHE A 100 3.20 7.52 8.07
N THR A 101 4.22 7.44 8.92
CA THR A 101 5.20 8.52 9.08
C THR A 101 5.94 8.78 7.77
N GLU A 102 6.26 10.05 7.50
CA GLU A 102 7.03 10.42 6.30
C GLU A 102 8.37 9.69 6.24
N TYR A 103 9.00 9.47 7.39
CA TYR A 103 10.26 8.75 7.48
C TYR A 103 10.13 7.29 7.03
N MET A 104 9.08 6.59 7.48
CA MET A 104 8.81 5.22 7.05
C MET A 104 8.56 5.16 5.54
N MET A 105 7.73 6.07 5.01
CA MET A 105 7.48 6.19 3.57
C MET A 105 8.76 6.48 2.77
N LYS A 106 9.65 7.32 3.29
CA LYS A 106 10.95 7.61 2.68
C LYS A 106 11.79 6.35 2.59
N LEU A 107 11.95 5.61 3.69
CA LEU A 107 12.77 4.38 3.70
C LEU A 107 12.23 3.34 2.70
N VAL A 108 10.91 3.21 2.59
CA VAL A 108 10.26 2.31 1.61
C VAL A 108 10.47 2.82 0.18
N SER A 109 10.38 4.13 -0.06
CA SER A 109 10.63 4.72 -1.38
C SER A 109 12.06 4.52 -1.85
N GLU A 110 13.02 4.52 -0.93
CA GLU A 110 14.43 4.21 -1.18
C GLU A 110 14.70 2.69 -1.22
N TRP A 111 13.71 1.88 -0.84
CA TRP A 111 13.83 0.45 -0.62
C TRP A 111 15.00 0.09 0.33
N ASN A 112 15.21 0.92 1.35
CA ASN A 112 16.29 0.80 2.33
C ASN A 112 15.94 -0.23 3.41
N ILE A 113 15.95 -1.51 3.02
CA ILE A 113 15.59 -2.64 3.90
C ILE A 113 16.45 -2.66 5.16
N TYR A 114 17.74 -2.34 5.05
CA TYR A 114 18.66 -2.33 6.19
C TYR A 114 18.21 -1.36 7.28
N GLU A 115 17.92 -0.11 6.91
CA GLU A 115 17.49 0.89 7.90
C GLU A 115 16.09 0.57 8.44
N ILE A 116 15.18 0.03 7.62
CA ILE A 116 13.86 -0.44 8.08
C ILE A 116 14.02 -1.49 9.19
N LYS A 117 14.90 -2.48 9.00
CA LYS A 117 15.12 -3.53 10.01
C LYS A 117 15.78 -3.02 11.28
N LYS A 118 16.69 -2.07 11.15
CA LYS A 118 17.30 -1.39 12.30
C LYS A 118 16.27 -0.57 13.09
N GLU A 119 15.39 0.16 12.40
CA GLU A 119 14.30 0.92 13.03
C GLU A 119 13.26 0.02 13.68
N GLU A 120 12.91 -1.10 13.04
CA GLU A 120 12.09 -2.16 13.63
C GLU A 120 12.70 -2.63 14.97
N GLU A 121 13.98 -3.02 14.99
CA GLU A 121 14.64 -3.50 16.21
C GLU A 121 14.71 -2.44 17.32
N MET A 122 14.94 -1.17 16.97
CA MET A 122 15.16 -0.10 17.95
C MET A 122 13.86 0.54 18.45
N ASN A 123 12.85 0.67 17.60
CA ASN A 123 11.69 1.53 17.82
C ASN A 123 10.34 0.79 17.73
N SER A 124 10.29 -0.54 17.52
CA SER A 124 9.04 -1.33 17.54
C SER A 124 8.60 -1.76 18.95
N ASN A 125 8.89 -0.96 19.98
CA ASN A 125 8.65 -1.33 21.38
C ASN A 125 7.20 -1.10 21.85
N ILE A 126 6.34 -0.58 20.97
CA ILE A 126 4.94 -0.30 21.27
C ILE A 126 4.12 -1.60 21.09
N LEU A 127 3.29 -1.92 22.09
CA LEU A 127 2.35 -3.04 22.05
C LEU A 127 0.92 -2.52 21.84
N PRO A 128 0.10 -3.16 20.97
CA PRO A 128 0.45 -4.32 20.14
C PRO A 128 1.43 -3.96 19.02
N SER A 129 2.37 -4.86 18.76
CA SER A 129 3.31 -4.73 17.65
C SER A 129 2.59 -5.12 16.36
N GLU A 130 2.01 -4.14 15.68
CA GLU A 130 1.33 -4.37 14.41
C GLU A 130 2.33 -4.66 13.28
N LEU A 131 1.98 -5.54 12.36
CA LEU A 131 2.82 -5.87 11.21
C LEU A 131 2.43 -5.00 10.02
N ILE A 132 3.42 -4.31 9.47
CA ILE A 132 3.29 -3.48 8.27
C ILE A 132 3.88 -4.23 7.09
N TYR A 133 3.14 -4.22 5.98
CA TYR A 133 3.56 -4.76 4.70
C TYR A 133 3.90 -3.62 3.76
N ALA A 134 5.14 -3.58 3.30
CA ALA A 134 5.58 -2.67 2.25
C ALA A 134 5.67 -3.42 0.92
N THR A 135 5.09 -2.81 -0.11
CA THR A 135 5.07 -3.32 -1.48
C THR A 135 5.63 -2.24 -2.40
N LYS A 136 6.53 -2.63 -3.31
CA LYS A 136 7.01 -1.80 -4.41
C LYS A 136 6.63 -2.45 -5.73
N ILE A 137 5.98 -1.69 -6.59
CA ILE A 137 5.56 -2.11 -7.92
C ILE A 137 6.27 -1.23 -8.94
N VAL A 138 7.11 -1.83 -9.77
CA VAL A 138 7.84 -1.14 -10.84
C VAL A 138 7.14 -1.44 -12.17
N PHE A 139 6.48 -0.43 -12.75
CA PHE A 139 5.84 -0.54 -14.06
C PHE A 139 6.82 -0.16 -15.17
N THR A 140 7.00 -1.05 -16.15
CA THR A 140 7.87 -0.84 -17.31
C THR A 140 7.24 -1.42 -18.56
N LYS A 141 6.90 -0.55 -19.53
CA LYS A 141 6.39 -0.94 -20.86
C LYS A 141 5.22 -1.96 -20.79
N GLY A 142 4.25 -1.72 -19.91
CA GLY A 142 3.07 -2.59 -19.75
C GLY A 142 3.33 -3.91 -19.02
N LYS A 143 4.53 -4.12 -18.47
CA LYS A 143 4.84 -5.17 -17.50
C LYS A 143 5.05 -4.54 -16.12
N TYR A 144 5.01 -5.38 -15.09
CA TYR A 144 5.35 -4.96 -13.73
C TYR A 144 6.25 -5.99 -13.05
N HIS A 145 6.99 -5.52 -12.06
CA HIS A 145 7.74 -6.32 -11.08
C HIS A 145 7.31 -5.88 -9.68
N ILE A 146 7.20 -6.83 -8.75
CA ILE A 146 6.75 -6.57 -7.38
C ILE A 146 7.82 -7.08 -6.41
N ASP A 147 8.22 -6.21 -5.49
CA ASP A 147 9.03 -6.55 -4.33
C ASP A 147 8.22 -6.29 -3.06
N CYS A 148 8.31 -7.17 -2.06
CA CYS A 148 7.63 -7.02 -0.78
C CYS A 148 8.57 -7.27 0.39
N ILE A 149 8.33 -6.55 1.48
CA ILE A 149 8.90 -6.81 2.79
C ILE A 149 7.81 -6.61 3.85
N HIS A 150 7.98 -7.23 5.01
CA HIS A 150 7.17 -6.93 6.19
C HIS A 150 8.07 -6.59 7.37
N PHE A 151 7.58 -5.73 8.26
CA PHE A 151 8.28 -5.27 9.46
C PHE A 151 7.26 -4.78 10.47
N LYS A 152 7.60 -4.84 11.76
CA LYS A 152 6.76 -4.29 12.81
C LYS A 152 6.71 -2.78 12.73
N ASP A 153 5.55 -2.21 13.04
CA ASP A 153 5.40 -0.77 13.17
C ASP A 153 6.45 -0.19 14.12
N PHE A 154 7.04 0.93 13.70
CA PHE A 154 8.09 1.62 14.44
C PHE A 154 7.81 3.12 14.44
N PHE A 155 8.02 3.75 15.59
CA PHE A 155 7.77 5.17 15.76
C PHE A 155 8.79 5.78 16.70
N ASN A 156 9.35 6.93 16.32
CA ASN A 156 10.24 7.71 17.16
C ASN A 156 9.67 9.10 17.38
N LEU A 157 9.28 9.37 18.63
CA LEU A 157 8.61 10.62 19.01
C LEU A 157 9.36 11.88 18.54
N LYS A 158 10.70 11.93 18.70
CA LYS A 158 11.49 13.11 18.34
C LYS A 158 11.54 13.36 16.84
N ARG A 159 11.54 12.30 16.04
CA ARG A 159 11.64 12.38 14.58
C ARG A 159 10.27 12.56 13.92
N ASP A 160 9.27 11.87 14.45
CA ASP A 160 7.99 11.65 13.77
C ASP A 160 6.86 12.57 14.27
N GLN A 161 7.01 13.30 15.38
CA GLN A 161 6.04 14.33 15.81
C GLN A 161 6.17 15.65 15.05
N GLU A 162 7.35 15.99 14.52
CA GLU A 162 7.60 17.34 14.00
C GLU A 162 6.86 17.63 12.67
N ASN A 163 6.28 16.62 12.02
CA ASN A 163 5.67 16.74 10.68
C ASN A 163 4.29 16.07 10.53
N ASN A 164 3.57 15.78 11.63
CA ASN A 164 2.18 15.30 11.59
C ASN A 164 1.17 16.47 11.65
#